data_AF-A0A9P0LNZ9-F1
#
_entry.id   AF-A0A9P0LNZ9-F1
#
_cell.length_a   1.000
_cell.length_b   1.000
_cell.length_c   1.000
_cell.angle_alpha   90.00
_cell.angle_beta   90.00
_cell.angle_gamma   90.00
#
_symmetry.space_group_name_H-M   'P 1'
#
loop_
_entity.id
_entity.type
_entity.pdbx_description
1 polymer ?
#
loop_
_entity_poly.entity_id
_entity_poly.type
_entity_poly.pdbx_seq_one_letter_code
_entity_poly.pdbx_strand_id
1 'polypeptide(L)'
;MYWLQLFDWYVSSMAVALICLSEVIIIGWIYGVKRFAKDVEFMTGEKISWYWILSWKIITPACLTFILATVIAFNARVSYMGHEFPEWAIQIGWVSCSVSILCIPLYMVYRLLFIEKGDLIQRVKRSLTPLPSWGPSKPQDRSKWSHKTLGCDVEDPSQQKLVTLRDNEDNK
;
A
#
# COMPACT_ATOMS: atom_id res chain seq x y z
N MET A 1 -22.19 -16.22 22.61
CA MET A 1 -20.84 -15.85 23.10
C MET A 1 -19.74 -16.59 22.35
N TYR A 2 -19.78 -17.93 22.26
CA TYR A 2 -18.82 -18.75 21.48
C TYR A 2 -18.55 -18.29 20.04
N TRP A 3 -19.60 -18.02 19.26
CA TRP A 3 -19.47 -17.56 17.86
C TRP A 3 -18.74 -16.23 17.71
N LEU A 4 -18.97 -15.29 18.63
CA LEU A 4 -18.32 -13.98 18.60
C LEU A 4 -16.82 -14.12 18.91
N GLN A 5 -16.47 -14.98 19.87
CA GLN A 5 -15.07 -15.20 20.23
C GLN A 5 -14.30 -15.94 19.14
N LEU A 6 -14.95 -16.88 18.44
CA LEU A 6 -14.39 -17.51 17.26
C LEU A 6 -14.10 -16.47 16.17
N PHE A 7 -15.09 -15.63 15.85
CA PHE A 7 -14.93 -14.58 14.84
C PHE A 7 -13.83 -13.57 15.19
N ASP A 8 -13.79 -13.11 16.44
CA ASP A 8 -12.77 -12.16 16.91
C ASP A 8 -11.35 -12.72 16.74
N TRP A 9 -11.12 -13.99 17.10
CA TRP A 9 -9.81 -14.62 16.92
C TRP A 9 -9.40 -14.73 15.45
N TYR A 10 -10.29 -15.25 14.59
CA TYR A 10 -9.97 -15.46 13.17
C TYR A 10 -9.83 -14.17 12.39
N VAL A 11 -10.74 -13.21 12.60
CA VAL A 11 -10.73 -11.94 11.86
C VAL A 11 -9.65 -11.00 12.37
N SER A 12 -9.56 -10.78 13.68
CA SER A 12 -8.61 -9.82 14.26
C SER A 12 -7.16 -10.29 14.07
N SER A 13 -6.88 -11.58 14.26
CA SER A 13 -5.51 -12.08 14.18
C SER A 13 -5.10 -12.51 12.77
N MET A 14 -5.86 -13.42 12.12
CA MET A 14 -5.43 -13.99 10.84
C MET A 14 -5.72 -13.08 9.66
N ALA A 15 -6.96 -12.58 9.56
CA ALA A 15 -7.35 -11.78 8.39
C ALA A 15 -6.60 -10.44 8.32
N VAL A 16 -6.49 -9.71 9.44
CA VAL A 16 -5.74 -8.44 9.47
C VAL A 16 -4.26 -8.65 9.18
N ALA A 17 -3.62 -9.66 9.77
CA ALA A 17 -2.20 -9.94 9.52
C ALA A 17 -1.92 -10.24 8.03
N LEU A 18 -2.81 -10.99 7.37
CA LEU A 18 -2.70 -11.26 5.94
C LEU A 18 -2.88 -10.01 5.08
N ILE A 19 -3.86 -9.15 5.41
CA ILE A 19 -4.07 -7.88 4.72
C ILE A 19 -2.83 -7.00 4.85
N CYS A 20 -2.33 -6.78 6.08
CA CYS A 20 -1.14 -5.98 6.32
C CYS A 20 0.10 -6.56 5.61
N LEU A 21 0.28 -7.88 5.61
CA LEU A 21 1.38 -8.53 4.89
C LEU A 21 1.28 -8.24 3.39
N SER A 22 0.09 -8.36 2.80
CA SER A 22 -0.12 -8.08 1.38
C SER A 22 0.16 -6.61 1.03
N GLU A 23 -0.28 -5.66 1.85
CA GLU A 23 -0.04 -4.22 1.65
C GLU A 23 1.44 -3.88 1.68
N VAL A 24 2.18 -4.42 2.67
CA VAL A 24 3.63 -4.19 2.80
C VAL A 24 4.37 -4.80 1.61
N ILE A 25 3.97 -5.98 1.13
CA ILE A 25 4.56 -6.60 -0.07
C ILE A 25 4.28 -5.73 -1.31
N ILE A 26 3.06 -5.26 -1.49
CA ILE A 26 2.67 -4.38 -2.61
C ILE A 26 3.51 -3.10 -2.60
N ILE A 27 3.64 -2.42 -1.46
CA ILE A 27 4.43 -1.19 -1.36
C ILE A 27 5.93 -1.48 -1.57
N GLY A 28 6.44 -2.55 -0.97
CA GLY A 28 7.86 -2.90 -1.02
C GLY A 28 8.35 -3.30 -2.42
N TRP A 29 7.56 -4.11 -3.13
CA TRP A 29 7.96 -4.76 -4.39
C TRP A 29 7.29 -4.18 -5.64
N ILE A 30 5.99 -3.87 -5.60
CA ILE A 30 5.26 -3.33 -6.76
C ILE A 30 5.52 -1.83 -6.90
N TYR A 31 5.27 -1.06 -5.84
CA TYR A 31 5.54 0.39 -5.86
C TYR A 31 7.05 0.68 -5.82
N GLY A 32 7.77 -0.10 -5.03
CA GLY A 32 9.22 -0.07 -4.91
C GLY A 32 9.68 0.82 -3.76
N VAL A 33 10.40 0.23 -2.81
CA VAL A 33 10.82 0.89 -1.57
C VAL A 33 11.63 2.19 -1.76
N LYS A 34 12.39 2.30 -2.86
CA LYS A 34 13.18 3.51 -3.17
C LYS A 34 12.31 4.71 -3.56
N ARG A 35 11.20 4.46 -4.26
CA ARG A 35 10.23 5.50 -4.61
C ARG A 35 9.50 5.96 -3.36
N PHE A 36 9.04 5.00 -2.56
CA PHE A 36 8.42 5.29 -1.26
C PHE A 36 9.32 6.10 -0.34
N ALA A 37 10.60 5.74 -0.22
CA ALA A 37 11.55 6.50 0.58
C ALA A 37 11.75 7.94 0.08
N LYS A 38 11.78 8.14 -1.25
CA LYS A 38 11.87 9.49 -1.84
C LYS A 38 10.61 10.32 -1.55
N ASP A 39 9.44 9.71 -1.60
CA ASP A 39 8.17 10.38 -1.28
C ASP A 39 8.12 10.80 0.19
N VAL A 40 8.53 9.92 1.11
CA VAL A 40 8.59 10.24 2.55
C VAL A 40 9.67 11.31 2.83
N GLU A 41 10.82 11.28 2.16
CA GLU A 41 11.84 12.33 2.26
C GLU A 41 11.30 13.69 1.77
N PHE A 42 10.44 13.71 0.75
CA PHE A 42 9.77 14.93 0.30
C PHE A 42 8.78 15.47 1.33
N MET A 43 8.05 14.60 2.02
CA MET A 43 7.07 14.99 3.04
C MET A 43 7.71 15.48 4.34
N THR A 44 8.75 14.81 4.81
CA THR A 44 9.40 15.11 6.10
C THR A 44 10.52 16.14 5.95
N GLY A 45 11.10 16.31 4.76
CA GLY A 45 12.23 17.22 4.51
C GLY A 45 13.60 16.66 4.90
N GLU A 46 13.64 15.50 5.57
CA GLU A 46 14.88 14.83 5.99
C GLU A 46 15.18 13.57 5.17
N LYS A 47 16.47 13.36 4.86
CA LYS A 47 16.95 12.17 4.13
C LYS A 47 16.79 10.91 4.98
N ILE A 48 16.02 9.96 4.45
CA ILE A 48 15.81 8.66 5.10
C ILE A 48 17.07 7.81 4.96
N SER A 49 17.61 7.38 6.09
CA SER A 49 18.77 6.49 6.11
C SER A 49 18.42 5.09 5.56
N TRP A 50 19.42 4.39 5.01
CA TRP A 50 19.26 3.06 4.43
C TRP A 50 18.68 2.06 5.46
N TYR A 51 19.00 2.19 6.75
CA TYR A 51 18.46 1.30 7.80
C TYR A 51 16.92 1.25 7.84
N TRP A 52 16.25 2.39 7.62
CA TRP A 52 14.79 2.48 7.63
C TRP A 52 14.14 1.76 6.45
N ILE A 53 14.72 1.94 5.27
CA ILE A 53 14.25 1.30 4.04
C ILE A 53 14.47 -0.22 4.15
N LEU A 54 15.56 -0.68 4.77
CA LEU A 54 15.82 -2.11 4.98
C LEU A 54 14.80 -2.70 5.97
N SER A 55 14.47 -1.94 7.01
CA SER A 55 13.43 -2.30 7.97
C SER A 55 12.09 -2.53 7.27
N TRP A 56 11.65 -1.59 6.42
CA TRP A 56 10.38 -1.73 5.71
C TRP A 56 10.37 -2.86 4.68
N LYS A 57 11.50 -3.10 4.01
CA LYS A 57 11.58 -4.13 2.97
C LYS A 57 11.67 -5.55 3.53
N ILE A 58 12.36 -5.74 4.65
CA ILE A 58 12.72 -7.07 5.15
C ILE A 58 12.19 -7.32 6.57
N ILE A 59 12.41 -6.39 7.50
CA ILE A 59 12.06 -6.60 8.91
C ILE A 59 10.55 -6.64 9.09
N THR A 60 9.81 -5.66 8.55
CA THR A 60 8.35 -5.60 8.65
C THR A 60 7.67 -6.85 8.09
N PRO A 61 7.92 -7.28 6.83
CA PRO A 61 7.29 -8.49 6.31
C PRO A 61 7.76 -9.77 7.02
N ALA A 62 9.01 -9.83 7.50
CA ALA A 62 9.48 -10.97 8.29
C ALA A 62 8.75 -11.07 9.64
N CYS A 63 8.59 -9.96 10.36
CA CYS A 63 7.82 -9.91 11.61
C CYS A 63 6.35 -10.30 11.39
N LEU A 64 5.71 -9.77 10.35
CA LEU A 64 4.32 -10.12 10.02
C LEU A 64 4.17 -11.61 9.68
N THR A 65 5.10 -12.17 8.91
CA THR A 65 5.12 -13.60 8.58
C THR A 65 5.34 -14.47 9.82
N PHE A 66 6.23 -14.05 10.73
CA PHE A 66 6.49 -14.75 11.98
C PHE A 66 5.27 -14.77 12.90
N ILE A 67 4.59 -13.62 13.05
CA ILE A 67 3.35 -13.51 13.82
C ILE A 67 2.28 -14.44 13.21
N LEU A 68 2.10 -14.40 11.90
CA LEU A 68 1.13 -15.26 11.21
C LEU A 68 1.45 -16.76 11.41
N ALA A 69 2.72 -17.15 11.28
CA ALA A 69 3.15 -18.54 11.50
C ALA A 69 2.88 -18.98 12.95
N THR A 70 3.13 -18.10 13.92
CA THR A 70 2.84 -18.35 15.33
C THR A 70 1.33 -18.51 15.54
N VAL A 71 0.52 -17.62 14.98
CA VAL A 71 -0.95 -17.70 15.05
C VAL A 71 -1.45 -19.01 14.46
N ILE A 72 -0.93 -19.48 13.32
CA ILE A 72 -1.30 -20.78 12.73
C ILE A 72 -0.88 -21.95 13.64
N ALA A 73 0.36 -21.94 14.13
CA ALA A 73 0.91 -23.03 14.93
C ALA A 73 0.17 -23.20 16.27
N PHE A 74 -0.16 -22.09 16.94
CA PHE A 74 -0.86 -22.11 18.23
C PHE A 74 -2.39 -22.22 18.07
N ASN A 75 -3.01 -21.68 17.01
CA ASN A 75 -4.46 -21.81 16.80
C ASN A 75 -4.91 -23.13 16.17
N ALA A 76 -4.02 -23.92 15.57
CA ALA A 76 -4.39 -25.25 15.08
C ALA A 76 -4.87 -26.19 16.21
N ARG A 77 -4.70 -25.79 17.49
CA ARG A 77 -5.14 -26.52 18.68
C ARG A 77 -5.99 -25.66 19.62
N VAL A 78 -6.81 -24.73 19.13
CA VAL A 78 -7.73 -24.03 20.03
C VAL A 78 -8.79 -25.03 20.53
N SER A 79 -8.59 -25.54 21.74
CA SER A 79 -9.64 -26.18 22.51
C SER A 79 -10.27 -25.09 23.37
N TYR A 80 -11.53 -24.73 23.11
CA TYR A 80 -12.24 -23.80 23.99
C TYR A 80 -12.87 -24.59 25.14
N MET A 81 -12.43 -24.32 26.38
CA MET A 81 -12.95 -25.00 27.58
C MET A 81 -12.90 -26.54 27.49
N GLY A 82 -11.87 -27.11 26.85
CA GLY A 82 -11.72 -28.56 26.68
C GLY A 82 -12.50 -29.19 25.53
N HIS A 83 -13.27 -28.41 24.76
CA HIS A 83 -13.90 -28.86 23.52
C HIS A 83 -13.09 -28.38 22.31
N GLU A 84 -12.68 -29.34 21.47
CA GLU A 84 -12.03 -29.04 20.19
C GLU A 84 -13.02 -28.34 19.25
N PHE A 85 -12.54 -27.34 18.51
CA PHE A 85 -13.35 -26.71 17.49
C PHE A 85 -13.66 -27.72 16.36
N PRO A 86 -14.91 -27.80 15.90
CA PRO A 86 -15.28 -28.70 14.82
C PRO A 86 -14.61 -28.27 13.50
N GLU A 87 -14.32 -29.23 12.63
CA GLU A 87 -13.55 -29.02 11.39
C GLU A 87 -14.17 -27.96 10.47
N TRP A 88 -15.50 -27.84 10.43
CA TRP A 88 -16.19 -26.81 9.64
C TRP A 88 -15.80 -25.39 10.06
N ALA A 89 -15.48 -25.15 11.34
CA ALA A 89 -15.08 -23.84 11.84
C ALA A 89 -13.67 -23.47 11.32
N ILE A 90 -12.77 -24.45 11.23
CA ILE A 90 -11.43 -24.28 10.68
C ILE A 90 -11.51 -23.93 9.19
N GLN A 91 -12.39 -24.61 8.44
CA GLN A 91 -12.62 -24.31 7.02
C GLN A 91 -13.14 -22.89 6.80
N ILE A 92 -14.08 -22.42 7.62
CA ILE A 92 -14.57 -21.04 7.57
C ILE A 92 -13.43 -20.04 7.82
N GLY A 93 -12.51 -20.35 8.74
CA GLY A 93 -11.31 -19.55 8.97
C GLY A 93 -10.43 -19.39 7.72
N TRP A 94 -10.13 -20.50 7.04
CA TRP A 94 -9.35 -20.46 5.78
C TRP A 94 -10.09 -19.72 4.66
N VAL A 95 -11.40 -19.92 4.53
CA VAL A 95 -12.22 -19.19 3.55
C VAL A 95 -12.20 -17.69 3.84
N SER A 96 -12.32 -17.28 5.10
CA SER A 96 -12.23 -15.86 5.50
C SER A 96 -10.88 -15.26 5.10
N CYS A 97 -9.78 -15.99 5.32
CA CYS A 97 -8.44 -15.57 4.88
C CYS A 97 -8.36 -15.41 3.35
N SER A 98 -8.90 -16.38 2.61
CA SER A 98 -8.93 -16.34 1.14
C SER A 98 -9.75 -15.16 0.61
N VAL A 99 -10.91 -14.88 1.21
CA VAL A 99 -11.76 -13.74 0.82
C VAL A 99 -11.01 -12.42 1.00
N SER A 100 -10.34 -12.21 2.13
CA SER A 100 -9.56 -10.99 2.39
C SER A 100 -8.45 -10.77 1.38
N ILE A 101 -7.69 -11.83 1.05
CA ILE A 101 -6.63 -11.75 0.02
C ILE A 101 -7.25 -11.50 -1.35
N LEU A 102 -8.39 -12.11 -1.66
CA LEU A 102 -9.06 -12.02 -2.95
C LEU A 102 -9.63 -10.62 -3.22
N CYS A 103 -9.99 -9.83 -2.21
CA CYS A 103 -10.51 -8.48 -2.39
C CYS A 103 -9.59 -7.58 -3.22
N ILE A 104 -8.26 -7.66 -3.02
CA ILE A 104 -7.27 -6.85 -3.73
C ILE A 104 -7.19 -7.19 -5.24
N PRO A 105 -6.93 -8.45 -5.65
CA PRO A 105 -6.93 -8.82 -7.06
C PRO A 105 -8.32 -8.72 -7.69
N LEU A 106 -9.41 -8.94 -6.95
CA LEU A 106 -10.77 -8.79 -7.48
C LEU A 106 -11.06 -7.33 -7.82
N TYR A 107 -10.63 -6.38 -6.98
CA TYR A 107 -10.70 -4.95 -7.31
C TYR A 107 -9.81 -4.60 -8.51
N MET A 108 -8.61 -5.17 -8.60
CA MET A 108 -7.73 -5.00 -9.75
C MET A 108 -8.39 -5.51 -11.05
N VAL A 109 -8.98 -6.70 -11.03
CA VAL A 109 -9.71 -7.28 -12.18
C VAL A 109 -10.95 -6.46 -12.53
N TYR A 110 -11.72 -6.00 -11.54
CA TYR A 110 -12.86 -5.11 -11.76
C TYR A 110 -12.44 -3.83 -12.49
N ARG A 111 -11.34 -3.18 -12.05
CA ARG A 111 -10.80 -1.99 -12.74
C ARG A 111 -10.35 -2.31 -14.17
N LEU A 112 -9.67 -3.44 -14.36
CA LEU A 112 -9.18 -3.87 -15.67
C LEU A 112 -10.32 -4.17 -16.65
N LEU A 113 -11.42 -4.78 -16.19
CA LEU A 113 -12.52 -5.20 -17.06
C LEU A 113 -13.52 -4.07 -17.33
N PHE A 114 -13.87 -3.26 -16.33
CA PHE A 114 -15.00 -2.33 -16.43
C PHE A 114 -14.61 -0.86 -16.62
N ILE A 115 -13.39 -0.44 -16.26
CA ILE A 115 -13.00 0.98 -16.29
C ILE A 115 -12.04 1.26 -17.44
N GLU A 116 -11.01 0.45 -17.62
CA GLU A 116 -9.98 0.69 -18.63
C GLU A 116 -10.39 0.11 -20.00
N LYS A 117 -10.19 0.90 -21.06
CA LYS A 117 -10.40 0.47 -22.46
C LYS A 117 -9.02 0.25 -23.13
N GLY A 118 -8.80 -0.87 -23.83
CA GLY A 118 -7.53 -1.18 -24.53
C GLY A 118 -7.05 -2.64 -24.43
N ASP A 119 -5.81 -2.91 -24.81
CA ASP A 119 -5.17 -4.24 -24.75
C ASP A 119 -4.74 -4.66 -23.32
N LEU A 120 -4.84 -5.95 -22.99
CA LEU A 120 -4.70 -6.47 -21.62
C LEU A 120 -3.32 -6.19 -21.01
N ILE A 121 -2.25 -6.33 -21.79
CA ILE A 121 -0.88 -6.09 -21.32
C ILE A 121 -0.66 -4.61 -21.00
N GLN A 122 -1.21 -3.73 -21.84
CA GLN A 122 -1.13 -2.29 -21.64
C GLN A 122 -1.96 -1.84 -20.43
N ARG A 123 -3.13 -2.44 -20.21
CA ARG A 123 -3.96 -2.21 -19.01
C ARG A 123 -3.26 -2.64 -17.72
N VAL A 124 -2.68 -3.85 -17.70
CA VAL A 124 -1.92 -4.32 -16.52
C VAL A 124 -0.72 -3.42 -16.23
N LYS A 125 0.05 -3.04 -17.27
CA LYS A 125 1.18 -2.12 -17.10
C LYS A 125 0.72 -0.74 -16.61
N ARG A 126 -0.44 -0.25 -17.05
CA ARG A 126 -1.04 1.02 -16.61
C ARG A 126 -1.54 0.95 -15.17
N SER A 127 -2.12 -0.17 -14.76
CA SER A 127 -2.58 -0.41 -13.39
C SER A 127 -1.43 -0.51 -12.37
N LEU A 128 -0.25 -0.99 -12.81
CA LEU A 128 0.95 -1.08 -11.98
C LEU A 128 1.82 0.19 -12.03
N THR A 129 1.43 1.19 -12.83
CA THR A 129 2.09 2.50 -12.84
C THR A 129 1.27 3.50 -12.03
N PRO A 130 1.93 4.41 -11.29
CA PRO A 130 1.22 5.44 -10.54
C PRO A 130 0.37 6.29 -11.48
N LEU A 131 -0.79 6.73 -11.00
CA LEU A 131 -1.70 7.56 -11.80
C LEU A 131 -0.97 8.83 -12.30
N PRO A 132 -1.33 9.36 -13.48
CA PRO A 132 -0.76 10.63 -13.97
C PRO A 132 -0.98 11.82 -13.03
N SER A 133 -2.03 11.77 -12.21
CA SER A 133 -2.33 12.78 -11.18
C SER A 133 -1.65 12.50 -9.84
N TRP A 134 -0.87 11.42 -9.71
CA TRP A 134 -0.18 11.05 -8.48
C TRP A 134 0.89 12.08 -8.13
N GLY A 135 0.85 12.59 -6.89
CA GLY A 135 1.72 13.64 -6.39
C GLY A 135 0.96 14.62 -5.49
N PRO A 136 1.63 15.67 -4.99
CA PRO A 136 1.01 16.67 -4.12
C PRO A 136 -0.21 17.33 -4.77
N SER A 137 -1.28 17.55 -3.99
CA SER A 137 -2.51 18.19 -4.48
C SER A 137 -2.31 19.68 -4.77
N LYS A 138 -1.40 20.35 -4.06
CA LYS A 138 -1.10 21.77 -4.26
C LYS A 138 -0.17 21.96 -5.46
N PRO A 139 -0.43 22.94 -6.36
CA PRO A 139 0.40 23.17 -7.55
C PRO A 139 1.87 23.46 -7.21
N GLN A 140 2.10 24.30 -6.18
CA GLN A 140 3.44 24.70 -5.75
C GLN A 140 4.27 23.54 -5.19
N ASP A 141 3.64 22.61 -4.47
CA ASP A 141 4.34 21.44 -3.93
C ASP A 141 4.58 20.40 -5.02
N ARG A 142 3.69 20.35 -6.02
CA ARG A 142 3.84 19.48 -7.20
C ARG A 142 5.02 19.87 -8.07
N SER A 143 5.26 21.16 -8.30
CA SER A 143 6.46 21.61 -9.02
C SER A 143 7.72 21.23 -8.26
N LYS A 144 7.80 21.52 -6.95
CA LYS A 144 8.93 21.13 -6.08
C LYS A 144 9.17 19.61 -6.09
N TRP A 145 8.12 18.81 -6.01
CA TRP A 145 8.20 17.36 -6.09
C TRP A 145 8.68 16.90 -7.48
N SER A 146 8.18 17.49 -8.57
CA SER A 146 8.60 17.18 -9.93
C SER A 146 10.08 17.48 -10.16
N HIS A 147 10.56 18.66 -9.74
CA HIS A 147 11.98 19.01 -9.80
C HIS A 147 12.84 18.02 -9.02
N LYS A 148 12.45 17.65 -7.79
CA LYS A 148 13.19 16.67 -6.96
C LYS A 148 13.15 15.24 -7.50
N THR A 149 12.06 14.85 -8.15
CA THR A 149 11.79 13.46 -8.54
C THR A 149 12.24 13.13 -9.96
N LEU A 150 12.01 14.05 -10.91
CA LEU A 150 12.22 13.87 -12.34
C LEU A 150 13.38 14.71 -12.90
N GLY A 151 13.90 15.70 -12.16
CA GLY A 151 14.99 16.57 -12.63
C GLY A 151 14.66 17.34 -13.91
N CYS A 152 13.38 17.44 -14.27
CA CYS A 152 12.88 18.09 -15.48
C CYS A 152 11.91 19.18 -15.07
N ASP A 153 12.17 20.40 -15.56
CA ASP A 153 11.42 21.60 -15.25
C ASP A 153 10.06 21.53 -15.96
N VAL A 154 9.05 21.03 -15.27
CA VAL A 154 7.67 21.25 -15.69
C VAL A 154 7.32 22.66 -15.21
N GLU A 155 7.58 23.65 -16.07
CA GLU A 155 7.13 25.03 -15.85
C GLU A 155 5.61 25.05 -15.71
N ASP A 156 5.14 25.26 -14.49
CA ASP A 156 3.72 25.50 -14.20
C ASP A 156 3.34 26.88 -14.78
N PRO A 157 2.40 26.98 -15.75
CA PRO A 157 1.98 28.25 -16.33
C PRO A 157 1.52 29.28 -15.29
N SER A 158 1.07 28.81 -14.13
CA SER A 158 0.64 29.61 -12.98
C SER A 158 1.83 30.29 -12.27
N GLN A 159 2.96 29.59 -12.15
CA GLN A 159 4.19 30.11 -11.54
C GLN A 159 4.87 31.11 -12.48
N GLN A 160 4.84 30.86 -13.80
CA GLN A 160 5.41 31.77 -14.79
C GLN A 160 4.67 33.11 -14.83
N LYS A 161 3.34 33.09 -14.65
CA LYS A 161 2.56 34.32 -14.43
C LYS A 161 2.95 35.07 -13.15
N LEU A 162 3.22 34.38 -12.04
CA LEU A 162 3.62 35.04 -10.79
C LEU A 162 5.05 35.61 -10.86
N VAL A 163 5.98 34.93 -11.54
CA VAL A 163 7.34 35.41 -11.77
C VAL A 163 7.33 36.64 -12.68
N THR A 164 6.62 36.59 -13.80
CA THR A 164 6.47 37.76 -14.70
C THR A 164 5.75 38.94 -14.06
N LEU A 165 4.83 38.71 -13.11
CA LEU A 165 4.21 39.78 -12.34
C LEU A 165 5.18 40.40 -11.33
N ARG A 166 6.01 39.59 -10.65
CA ARG A 166 7.07 40.09 -9.76
C ARG A 166 8.13 40.89 -10.53
N ASP A 167 8.59 40.37 -11.66
CA ASP A 167 9.59 41.07 -12.50
C ASP A 167 9.07 42.41 -13.04
N ASN A 168 7.75 42.52 -13.27
CA ASN A 168 7.11 43.78 -13.66
C ASN A 168 6.90 44.76 -12.48
N GLU A 169 6.81 44.27 -11.25
CA GLU A 169 6.79 45.11 -10.04
C GLU A 169 8.19 45.64 -9.70
N ASP A 170 9.24 44.84 -9.92
CA ASP A 170 10.64 45.22 -9.66
C ASP A 170 11.20 46.20 -10.73
N ASN A 171 10.61 46.23 -11.93
CA ASN A 171 11.01 47.12 -13.04
C ASN A 171 10.20 48.43 -13.11
N LYS A 172 9.54 48.82 -12.01
CA LYS A 172 8.72 50.02 -11.92
C LYS A 172 9.16 50.89 -10.75
#